data_AF-A0A3B8JDD0-F1
#
_entry.id   AF-A0A3B8JDD0-F1
#
_cell.length_a   1.000
_cell.length_b   1.000
_cell.length_c   1.000
_cell.angle_alpha   90.00
_cell.angle_beta   90.00
_cell.angle_gamma   90.00
#
_symmetry.space_group_name_H-M   'P 1'
#
loop_
_entity.id
_entity.type
_entity.pdbx_description
1 polymer ?
#
loop_
_entity_poly.entity_id
_entity_poly.type
_entity_poly.pdbx_seq_one_letter_code
_entity_poly.pdbx_strand_id
1 'polypeptide(L)'
;AKGSGMIHPDMATLIVVFLTDAAISDEMLQKALSSAVNKSFNRVSIDGDMSECDMVLMLANGKAGNPVIEQENDDFRIFAKELEKAAIYLAKLIAKDGEGATKLVEIRVINAPDDNTAHVISNAISKSLLVKTAIFGQDAN
;
A
#
# COMPACT_ATOMS: atom_id res chain seq x y z
N ALA A 1 7.63 0.16 9.05
CA ALA A 1 7.07 1.38 8.42
C ALA A 1 6.80 2.40 9.52
N LYS A 2 7.01 3.68 9.24
CA LYS A 2 6.70 4.78 10.17
C LYS A 2 5.86 5.82 9.42
N GLY A 3 4.78 6.29 10.05
CA GLY A 3 3.88 7.34 9.55
C GLY A 3 2.55 7.26 10.28
N SER A 4 2.22 8.26 11.11
CA SER A 4 0.99 8.29 11.92
C SER A 4 0.06 9.45 11.54
N GLY A 5 0.50 10.41 10.73
CA GLY A 5 -0.29 11.55 10.24
C GLY A 5 0.23 12.02 8.88
N MET A 6 -0.53 12.86 8.20
CA MET A 6 -0.40 13.27 6.79
C MET A 6 -0.35 12.07 5.87
N ILE A 7 -1.46 11.33 5.74
CA ILE A 7 -1.59 10.18 4.84
C ILE A 7 -2.72 10.32 3.83
N HIS A 8 -2.38 10.48 2.55
CA HIS A 8 -3.29 10.50 1.39
C HIS A 8 -2.53 10.27 0.07
N PRO A 9 -3.03 9.48 -0.91
CA PRO A 9 -2.24 9.16 -2.09
C PRO A 9 -2.21 10.30 -3.12
N ASP A 10 -1.18 11.14 -3.01
CA ASP A 10 -0.06 11.25 -3.95
C ASP A 10 1.23 11.48 -3.13
N MET A 11 1.41 10.55 -2.16
CA MET A 11 2.51 10.38 -1.19
C MET A 11 2.53 11.33 0.03
N ALA A 12 2.72 10.78 1.23
CA ALA A 12 2.34 11.21 2.58
C ALA A 12 3.24 10.55 3.67
N THR A 13 3.83 11.26 4.68
CA THR A 13 5.20 10.97 5.22
C THR A 13 5.42 9.51 5.62
N LEU A 14 5.82 8.69 4.64
CA LEU A 14 5.91 7.25 4.80
C LEU A 14 7.29 6.77 4.37
N ILE A 15 8.02 6.15 5.31
CA ILE A 15 9.27 5.45 5.02
C ILE A 15 9.08 3.95 5.24
N VAL A 16 9.25 3.17 4.17
CA VAL A 16 9.18 1.71 4.17
C VAL A 16 10.44 1.14 3.53
N VAL A 17 11.05 0.17 4.19
CA VAL A 17 12.21 -0.56 3.67
C VAL A 17 11.89 -2.04 3.63
N PHE A 18 12.01 -2.64 2.44
CA PHE A 18 11.93 -4.07 2.22
C PHE A 18 13.33 -4.66 2.01
N LEU A 19 13.61 -5.79 2.64
CA LEU A 19 14.84 -6.54 2.46
C LEU A 19 14.47 -7.94 1.99
N THR A 20 15.16 -8.43 0.95
CA THR A 20 15.00 -9.80 0.46
C THR A 20 16.35 -10.41 0.11
N ASP A 21 16.45 -11.72 0.23
CA ASP A 21 17.58 -12.52 -0.23
C ASP A 21 17.34 -13.16 -1.61
N ALA A 22 16.16 -12.96 -2.20
CA ALA A 22 15.86 -13.43 -3.55
C ALA A 22 16.87 -12.90 -4.59
N ALA A 23 17.34 -13.78 -5.47
CA ALA A 23 18.07 -13.40 -6.67
C ALA A 23 17.07 -12.92 -7.74
N ILE A 24 17.05 -11.62 -8.02
CA ILE A 24 16.11 -10.96 -8.93
C ILE A 24 16.81 -9.79 -9.60
N SER A 25 16.52 -9.55 -10.89
CA SER A 25 17.08 -8.41 -11.61
C SER A 25 16.50 -7.09 -11.11
N ASP A 26 17.26 -6.00 -11.23
CA ASP A 26 16.82 -4.66 -10.80
C ASP A 26 15.50 -4.24 -11.48
N GLU A 27 15.34 -4.58 -12.76
CA GLU A 27 14.12 -4.29 -13.54
C GLU A 27 12.90 -5.03 -12.96
N MET A 28 13.03 -6.32 -12.69
CA MET A 28 11.94 -7.11 -12.10
C MET A 28 11.65 -6.67 -10.67
N LEU A 29 12.70 -6.35 -9.88
CA LEU A 29 12.55 -5.85 -8.52
C LEU A 29 11.75 -4.54 -8.50
N GLN A 30 12.11 -3.59 -9.36
CA GLN A 30 11.41 -2.31 -9.47
C GLN A 30 9.96 -2.50 -9.95
N LYS A 31 9.73 -3.42 -10.91
CA LYS A 31 8.38 -3.73 -11.40
C LYS A 31 7.49 -4.30 -10.30
N ALA A 32 7.99 -5.26 -9.53
CA ALA A 32 7.27 -5.85 -8.40
C ALA A 32 6.98 -4.79 -7.33
N LEU A 33 7.98 -3.95 -7.00
CA LEU A 33 7.83 -2.88 -6.02
C LEU A 33 6.77 -1.86 -6.43
N SER A 34 6.82 -1.34 -7.66
CA SER A 34 5.84 -0.38 -8.16
C SER A 34 4.42 -0.95 -8.15
N SER A 35 4.26 -2.23 -8.51
CA SER A 35 2.95 -2.90 -8.45
C SER A 35 2.43 -3.02 -7.02
N ALA A 36 3.29 -3.46 -6.09
CA ALA A 36 2.93 -3.62 -4.68
C ALA A 36 2.56 -2.28 -4.04
N VAL A 37 3.33 -1.22 -4.28
CA VAL A 37 3.07 0.15 -3.76
C VAL A 37 1.72 0.67 -4.26
N ASN A 38 1.42 0.52 -5.56
CA ASN A 38 0.16 0.97 -6.16
C ASN A 38 -1.09 0.29 -5.60
N LYS A 39 -0.96 -0.94 -5.10
CA LYS A 39 -2.05 -1.72 -4.51
C LYS A 39 -2.12 -1.62 -2.99
N SER A 40 -1.14 -1.01 -2.34
CA SER A 40 -1.03 -0.95 -0.88
C SER A 40 -0.97 0.48 -0.37
N PHE A 41 0.22 1.07 -0.28
CA PHE A 41 0.46 2.39 0.32
C PHE A 41 -0.28 3.50 -0.44
N ASN A 42 -0.35 3.43 -1.77
CA ASN A 42 -1.11 4.38 -2.59
C ASN A 42 -2.64 4.21 -2.48
N ARG A 43 -3.11 3.32 -1.60
CA ARG A 43 -4.54 3.07 -1.32
C ARG A 43 -4.90 3.36 0.13
N VAL A 44 -4.01 3.99 0.90
CA VAL A 44 -4.26 4.39 2.29
C VAL A 44 -4.47 5.89 2.39
N SER A 45 -5.45 6.29 3.21
CA SER A 45 -5.59 7.68 3.63
C SER A 45 -6.03 7.79 5.10
N ILE A 46 -5.35 8.65 5.86
CA ILE A 46 -5.61 8.94 7.27
C ILE A 46 -6.31 10.30 7.41
N ASP A 47 -5.74 11.38 6.91
CA ASP A 47 -6.25 12.75 7.08
C ASP A 47 -6.49 13.51 5.76
N GLY A 48 -6.00 12.98 4.64
CA GLY A 48 -6.19 13.63 3.33
C GLY A 48 -5.00 14.50 2.92
N ASP A 49 -4.01 14.68 3.81
CA ASP A 49 -2.85 15.50 3.56
C ASP A 49 -1.68 14.70 2.98
N MET A 50 -1.03 15.31 2.00
CA MET A 50 0.08 14.79 1.22
C MET A 50 1.40 15.30 1.80
N SER A 51 2.45 14.49 1.79
CA SER A 51 3.78 14.82 2.30
C SER A 51 4.83 14.78 1.21
N GLU A 52 5.82 15.66 1.36
CA GLU A 52 6.91 15.85 0.42
C GLU A 52 8.09 14.87 0.62
N CYS A 53 8.06 13.95 1.59
CA CYS A 53 9.23 13.18 2.05
C CYS A 53 9.07 11.65 1.99
N ASP A 54 8.24 11.15 1.09
CA ASP A 54 7.92 9.73 1.01
C ASP A 54 8.95 8.87 0.33
N MET A 55 9.15 7.68 0.87
CA MET A 55 10.12 6.75 0.33
C MET A 55 9.78 5.29 0.63
N VAL A 56 9.69 4.48 -0.42
CA VAL A 56 9.71 3.02 -0.32
C VAL A 56 10.99 2.51 -0.97
N LEU A 57 11.83 1.84 -0.18
CA LEU A 57 13.09 1.25 -0.62
C LEU A 57 12.98 -0.27 -0.59
N MET A 58 13.63 -0.93 -1.55
CA MET A 58 13.76 -2.38 -1.55
C MET A 58 15.20 -2.77 -1.89
N LEU A 59 15.78 -3.66 -1.09
CA LEU A 59 17.14 -4.17 -1.28
C LEU A 59 17.10 -5.70 -1.41
N ALA A 60 17.70 -6.23 -2.48
CA ALA A 60 17.82 -7.66 -2.74
C ALA A 60 19.30 -8.07 -2.73
N ASN A 61 19.67 -9.09 -1.94
CA ASN A 61 21.08 -9.51 -1.80
C ASN A 61 21.45 -10.81 -2.53
N GLY A 62 20.48 -11.51 -3.13
CA GLY A 62 20.69 -12.71 -3.95
C GLY A 62 21.17 -13.96 -3.23
N LYS A 63 21.14 -14.02 -1.89
CA LYS A 63 21.66 -15.14 -1.10
C LYS A 63 20.69 -16.32 -0.92
N ALA A 64 19.48 -16.25 -1.45
CA ALA A 64 18.47 -17.31 -1.33
C ALA A 64 18.80 -18.58 -2.15
N GLY A 65 19.72 -18.49 -3.13
CA GLY A 65 20.12 -19.63 -3.95
C GLY A 65 19.11 -20.03 -5.04
N ASN A 66 18.08 -19.20 -5.27
CA ASN A 66 17.16 -19.36 -6.39
C ASN A 66 17.81 -18.96 -7.72
N PRO A 67 17.33 -19.48 -8.88
CA PRO A 67 17.67 -18.93 -10.19
C PRO A 67 17.31 -17.45 -10.26
N VAL A 68 18.13 -16.64 -10.94
CA VAL A 68 17.88 -15.21 -11.07
C VAL A 68 16.55 -14.98 -11.79
N ILE A 69 15.65 -14.23 -11.16
CA ILE A 69 14.38 -13.82 -11.75
C ILE A 69 14.63 -12.62 -12.67
N GLU A 70 14.67 -12.87 -13.97
CA GLU A 70 14.93 -11.83 -14.99
C GLU A 70 13.72 -11.50 -15.86
N GLN A 71 12.64 -12.28 -15.76
CA GLN A 71 11.47 -12.20 -16.64
C GLN A 71 10.19 -12.43 -15.83
N GLU A 72 9.03 -12.11 -16.41
CA GLU A 72 7.70 -12.35 -15.81
C GLU A 72 7.27 -13.83 -15.88
N ASN A 73 8.07 -14.69 -15.27
CA ASN A 73 7.80 -16.10 -15.11
C ASN A 73 6.97 -16.39 -13.82
N ASP A 74 6.77 -17.66 -13.50
CA ASP A 74 6.02 -18.04 -12.32
C ASP A 74 6.73 -17.66 -11.01
N ASP A 75 8.06 -17.70 -10.97
CA ASP A 75 8.85 -17.26 -9.81
C ASP A 75 8.65 -15.76 -9.53
N PHE A 76 8.65 -14.93 -10.59
CA PHE A 76 8.32 -13.51 -10.48
C PHE A 76 6.91 -13.29 -9.92
N ARG A 77 5.93 -14.04 -10.41
CA ARG A 77 4.53 -13.93 -9.94
C ARG A 77 4.40 -14.29 -8.47
N ILE A 78 5.10 -15.34 -8.02
CA ILE A 78 5.13 -15.74 -6.61
C ILE A 78 5.75 -14.62 -5.77
N PHE A 79 6.93 -14.14 -6.17
CA PHE A 79 7.62 -13.05 -5.48
C PHE A 79 6.76 -11.79 -5.38
N ALA A 80 6.21 -11.31 -6.51
CA ALA A 80 5.39 -10.12 -6.57
C ALA A 80 4.13 -10.25 -5.69
N LYS A 81 3.52 -11.43 -5.66
CA LYS A 81 2.35 -11.71 -4.81
C LYS A 81 2.67 -11.67 -3.33
N GLU A 82 3.79 -12.24 -2.90
CA GLU A 82 4.20 -12.17 -1.48
C GLU A 82 4.62 -10.76 -1.08
N LEU A 83 5.29 -10.03 -1.96
CA LEU A 83 5.60 -8.61 -1.75
C LEU A 83 4.32 -7.77 -1.63
N GLU A 84 3.34 -7.98 -2.51
CA GLU A 84 2.04 -7.31 -2.46
C GLU A 84 1.34 -7.57 -1.12
N LYS A 85 1.28 -8.83 -0.67
CA LYS A 85 0.71 -9.18 0.64
C LYS A 85 1.42 -8.47 1.80
N ALA A 86 2.75 -8.46 1.79
CA ALA A 86 3.55 -7.79 2.82
C ALA A 86 3.28 -6.27 2.82
N ALA A 87 3.23 -5.67 1.63
CA ALA A 87 2.96 -4.24 1.48
C ALA A 87 1.54 -3.88 1.94
N ILE A 88 0.52 -4.65 1.57
CA ILE A 88 -0.87 -4.48 2.06
C ILE A 88 -0.96 -4.62 3.57
N TYR A 89 -0.25 -5.61 4.15
CA TYR A 89 -0.22 -5.80 5.59
C TYR A 89 0.36 -4.57 6.31
N LEU A 90 1.50 -4.07 5.84
CA LEU A 90 2.12 -2.85 6.39
C LEU A 90 1.23 -1.62 6.21
N ALA A 91 0.59 -1.46 5.05
CA ALA A 91 -0.35 -0.39 4.75
C ALA A 91 -1.53 -0.37 5.75
N LYS A 92 -2.07 -1.55 6.09
CA LYS A 92 -3.12 -1.68 7.11
C LYS A 92 -2.64 -1.33 8.51
N LEU A 93 -1.41 -1.68 8.87
CA LEU A 93 -0.82 -1.30 10.16
C LEU A 93 -0.66 0.21 10.27
N ILE A 94 -0.17 0.87 9.21
CA ILE A 94 -0.06 2.33 9.15
C ILE A 94 -1.43 2.99 9.29
N ALA A 95 -2.43 2.52 8.54
CA ALA A 95 -3.79 3.06 8.61
C ALA A 95 -4.42 2.88 10.00
N LYS A 96 -4.11 1.77 10.68
CA LYS A 96 -4.58 1.49 12.04
C LYS A 96 -3.88 2.38 13.08
N ASP A 97 -2.63 2.74 12.85
CA ASP A 97 -1.81 3.61 13.72
C ASP A 97 -1.95 5.10 13.37
N GLY A 98 -3.03 5.46 12.66
CA GLY A 98 -3.32 6.87 12.38
C GLY A 98 -3.54 7.68 13.65
N GLU A 99 -3.21 8.95 13.59
CA GLU A 99 -3.24 9.86 14.72
C GLU A 99 -4.69 9.99 15.24
N GLY A 100 -4.89 9.55 16.49
CA GLY A 100 -6.22 9.51 17.10
C GLY A 100 -7.17 8.46 16.50
N ALA A 101 -6.68 7.57 15.64
CA ALA A 101 -7.50 6.51 15.05
C ALA A 101 -7.89 5.46 16.11
N THR A 102 -9.18 5.18 16.21
CA THR A 102 -9.72 4.13 17.10
C THR A 102 -10.16 2.89 16.35
N LYS A 103 -10.34 2.99 15.03
CA LYS A 103 -10.83 1.93 14.15
C LYS A 103 -10.10 1.97 12.81
N LEU A 104 -9.84 0.78 12.26
CA LEU A 104 -9.43 0.58 10.88
C LEU A 104 -10.67 0.39 10.00
N VAL A 105 -10.75 1.10 8.88
CA VAL A 105 -11.85 1.01 7.92
C VAL A 105 -11.31 0.48 6.60
N GLU A 106 -11.96 -0.54 6.05
CA GLU A 106 -11.63 -1.09 4.73
C GLU A 106 -12.81 -0.85 3.78
N ILE A 107 -12.56 -0.14 2.68
CA ILE A 107 -13.56 0.19 1.67
C ILE A 107 -13.32 -0.71 0.46
N ARG A 108 -14.32 -1.53 0.11
CA ARG A 108 -14.28 -2.39 -1.09
C ARG A 108 -15.34 -1.92 -2.07
N VAL A 109 -14.88 -1.42 -3.21
CA VAL A 109 -15.74 -1.08 -4.34
C VAL A 109 -15.79 -2.29 -5.27
N ILE A 110 -16.97 -2.82 -5.51
CA ILE A 110 -17.21 -3.97 -6.39
C ILE A 110 -18.04 -3.54 -7.60
N ASN A 111 -17.90 -4.25 -8.72
CA ASN A 111 -18.63 -4.00 -9.97
C ASN A 111 -18.41 -2.59 -10.57
N ALA A 112 -17.25 -1.97 -10.31
CA ALA A 112 -16.84 -0.78 -11.03
C ALA A 112 -16.47 -1.13 -12.49
N PRO A 113 -16.62 -0.18 -13.44
CA PRO A 113 -16.21 -0.39 -14.84
C PRO A 113 -14.72 -0.72 -15.01
N ASP A 114 -13.88 -0.16 -14.14
CA ASP A 114 -12.43 -0.31 -14.17
C ASP A 114 -11.82 0.02 -12.78
N ASP A 115 -10.56 -0.37 -12.58
CA ASP A 115 -9.83 -0.20 -11.32
C ASP A 115 -9.59 1.27 -10.95
N ASN A 116 -9.51 2.16 -11.95
CA ASN A 116 -9.33 3.59 -11.71
C ASN A 116 -10.64 4.22 -11.20
N THR A 117 -11.76 3.87 -11.81
CA THR A 117 -13.09 4.26 -11.31
C THR A 117 -13.32 3.72 -9.90
N ALA A 118 -12.98 2.44 -9.64
CA ALA A 118 -13.03 1.87 -8.30
C ALA A 118 -12.17 2.64 -7.29
N HIS A 119 -10.96 3.07 -7.71
CA HIS A 119 -10.06 3.87 -6.91
C HIS A 119 -10.65 5.23 -6.55
N VAL A 120 -11.17 5.95 -7.54
CA VAL A 120 -11.74 7.29 -7.35
C VAL A 120 -12.89 7.24 -6.35
N ILE A 121 -13.78 6.25 -6.49
CA ILE A 121 -14.90 6.04 -5.56
C ILE A 121 -14.39 5.75 -4.15
N SER A 122 -13.48 4.77 -4.00
CA SER A 122 -12.98 4.41 -2.67
C SER A 122 -12.22 5.55 -2.01
N ASN A 123 -11.47 6.33 -2.79
CA ASN A 123 -10.71 7.48 -2.32
C ASN A 123 -11.61 8.65 -1.87
N ALA A 124 -12.73 8.87 -2.57
CA ALA A 124 -13.71 9.88 -2.17
C ALA A 124 -14.38 9.52 -0.83
N ILE A 125 -14.74 8.24 -0.64
CA ILE A 125 -15.32 7.74 0.60
C ILE A 125 -14.30 7.84 1.75
N SER A 126 -13.03 7.45 1.53
CA SER A 126 -12.01 7.48 2.58
C SER A 126 -11.67 8.90 3.06
N LYS A 127 -11.83 9.91 2.20
CA LYS A 127 -11.62 11.33 2.53
C LYS A 127 -12.83 12.01 3.16
N SER A 128 -14.01 11.39 3.14
CA SER A 128 -15.22 12.03 3.66
C SER A 128 -15.17 12.13 5.18
N LEU A 129 -15.12 13.35 5.70
CA LEU A 129 -15.20 13.62 7.14
C LEU A 129 -16.51 13.08 7.74
N LEU A 130 -17.63 13.19 7.00
CA LEU A 130 -18.93 12.67 7.45
C LEU A 130 -18.91 11.15 7.64
N VAL A 131 -18.27 10.42 6.72
CA VAL A 131 -18.13 8.96 6.84
C VAL A 131 -17.23 8.62 8.02
N LYS A 132 -16.10 9.30 8.18
CA LYS A 132 -15.16 9.06 9.28
C LYS A 132 -15.79 9.34 10.64
N THR A 133 -16.55 10.43 10.78
CA THR A 133 -17.23 10.78 12.03
C THR A 133 -18.40 9.84 12.34
N ALA A 134 -19.17 9.40 11.33
CA ALA A 134 -20.21 8.38 11.51
C ALA A 134 -19.62 7.07 12.05
N ILE A 135 -18.53 6.58 11.44
CA ILE A 135 -17.85 5.35 11.89
C ILE A 135 -17.28 5.51 13.31
N PHE A 136 -16.73 6.68 13.63
CA PHE A 136 -16.26 7.00 14.99
C PHE A 136 -17.42 6.94 16.00
N GLY A 137 -18.57 7.52 15.66
CA GLY A 137 -19.81 7.50 16.44
C GLY A 137 -20.53 6.14 16.47
N GLN A 138 -20.01 5.13 15.77
CA GLN A 138 -20.65 3.82 15.59
C GLN A 138 -22.02 3.88 14.90
N ASP A 139 -22.21 4.89 14.04
CA ASP A 139 -23.42 5.09 13.24
C ASP A 139 -23.26 4.44 11.85
N ALA A 140 -24.30 3.74 11.40
CA ALA A 140 -24.34 3.04 10.13
C ALA A 140 -25.09 3.87 9.07
N ASN A 141 -24.56 5.06 8.82
CA ASN A 141 -25.06 6.06 7.85
C ASN A 141 -24.58 5.76 6.43
#